data_AF-A0A3D3WH06-F1
#
_entry.id   AF-A0A3D3WH06-F1
#
_cell.length_a   1.000
_cell.length_b   1.000
_cell.length_c   1.000
_cell.angle_alpha   90.00
_cell.angle_beta   90.00
_cell.angle_gamma   90.00
#
_symmetry.space_group_name_H-M   'P 1'
#
loop_
_entity.id
_entity.type
_entity.pdbx_description
1 polymer ?
#
loop_
_entity_poly.entity_id
_entity_poly.type
_entity_poly.pdbx_seq_one_letter_code
_entity_poly.pdbx_strand_id
1 'polypeptide(L)' 'EHLVDIDSGEIHEFFHAELEALKEKIAHDMGFDLVGHRLELFGRKL' A
#
# COMPACT_ATOMS: atom_id res chain seq x y z
N GLU A 1 1.42 5.10 -0.54
CA GLU A 1 0.37 4.32 0.16
C GLU A 1 0.00 5.05 1.45
N HIS A 2 -1.11 4.68 2.10
CA HIS A 2 -1.61 5.43 3.25
C HIS A 2 -1.79 4.55 4.48
N LEU A 3 -1.41 5.05 5.65
CA LEU A 3 -1.82 4.54 6.95
C LEU A 3 -2.74 5.56 7.60
N VAL A 4 -3.98 5.16 7.89
CA VAL A 4 -4.99 5.98 8.55
C VAL A 4 -5.06 5.62 10.02
N ASP A 5 -4.85 6.60 10.89
CA ASP A 5 -5.16 6.48 12.32
C ASP A 5 -6.67 6.56 12.51
N ILE A 6 -7.27 5.47 12.99
CA ILE A 6 -8.73 5.35 13.12
C ILE A 6 -9.32 6.24 14.22
N ASP A 7 -8.51 6.67 15.19
CA ASP A 7 -9.00 7.45 16.32
C ASP A 7 -8.93 8.96 16.01
N SER A 8 -7.90 9.41 15.27
CA SER A 8 -7.69 10.83 14.94
C SER A 8 -8.10 11.20 13.51
N GLY A 9 -8.20 10.24 12.59
CA GLY A 9 -8.37 10.48 11.16
C GLY A 9 -7.11 10.99 10.46
N GLU A 10 -5.96 11.02 11.15
CA GLU A 10 -4.67 11.39 10.60
C GLU A 10 -4.25 10.40 9.51
N ILE A 11 -3.73 10.92 8.39
CA ILE A 11 -3.28 10.12 7.25
C ILE A 11 -1.76 10.25 7.14
N HIS A 12 -1.07 9.12 7.21
CA HIS A 12 0.36 9.02 7.02
C HIS A 12 0.65 8.44 5.63
N GLU A 13 1.28 9.24 4.77
CA GLU A 13 1.81 8.77 3.49
C GLU A 13 3.12 8.01 3.71
N PHE A 14 3.24 6.84 3.08
CA PHE A 14 4.46 6.06 3.10
C PHE A 14 4.78 5.42 1.74
N PHE A 15 6.05 5.06 1.60
CA PHE A 15 6.61 4.37 0.44
C PHE A 15 7.52 3.24 0.93
N HIS A 16 7.41 2.05 0.32
CA HIS A 16 8.23 0.90 0.66
C HIS A 16 8.70 0.18 -0.60
N ALA A 17 9.98 0.30 -0.95
CA ALA A 17 10.51 -0.19 -2.23
C ALA A 17 10.28 -1.70 -2.45
N GLU A 18 10.45 -2.53 -1.42
CA GLU A 18 10.23 -3.98 -1.54
C GLU A 18 8.74 -4.33 -1.77
N LEU A 19 7.83 -3.50 -1.27
CA LEU A 19 6.39 -3.72 -1.44
C LEU A 19 5.96 -3.34 -2.87
N GLU A 20 6.53 -2.27 -3.42
CA GLU A 20 6.35 -1.90 -4.83
C GLU A 20 6.80 -3.04 -5.75
N ALA A 21 8.01 -3.55 -5.55
CA ALA A 21 8.55 -4.65 -6.34
C ALA A 21 7.71 -5.94 -6.21
N LEU A 22 7.16 -6.21 -5.03
CA LEU A 22 6.28 -7.35 -4.83
C LEU A 22 4.96 -7.23 -5.62
N LYS A 23 4.35 -6.04 -5.65
CA LYS A 23 3.10 -5.81 -6.40
C LYS A 23 3.31 -6.01 -7.91
N GLU A 24 4.38 -5.45 -8.46
CA GLU A 24 4.74 -5.63 -9.87
C GLU A 24 4.96 -7.11 -10.19
N LYS A 25 5.70 -7.82 -9.32
CA LYS A 25 5.94 -9.25 -9.49
C LYS A 25 4.65 -10.06 -9.49
N ILE A 26 3.73 -9.81 -8.55
CA ILE A 26 2.45 -10.53 -8.48
C ILE A 26 1.63 -10.31 -9.76
N ALA A 27 1.53 -9.07 -10.23
CA ALA A 27 0.82 -8.77 -11.47
C ALA A 27 1.44 -9.49 -12.67
N HIS A 28 2.77 -9.43 -12.80
CA HIS A 28 3.52 -10.10 -13.84
C HIS A 28 3.35 -11.63 -13.81
N ASP A 29 3.45 -12.25 -12.63
CA ASP A 29 3.31 -13.70 -12.45
C ASP A 29 1.89 -14.17 -12.80
N MET A 30 0.89 -13.28 -12.71
CA MET A 30 -0.49 -13.53 -13.14
C MET A 30 -0.76 -13.18 -14.61
N GLY A 31 0.25 -12.70 -15.36
CA GLY A 31 0.13 -12.33 -16.77
C GLY A 31 -0.50 -10.96 -17.01
N PHE A 32 -0.42 -10.04 -16.03
CA PHE A 32 -0.94 -8.68 -16.13
C PHE A 32 0.18 -7.64 -16.05
N ASP A 33 -0.05 -6.49 -16.68
CA ASP A 33 0.72 -5.27 -16.45
C ASP A 33 0.07 -4.47 -15.31
N LEU A 34 0.88 -4.01 -14.35
CA LEU A 34 0.37 -3.29 -13.19
C LEU A 34 0.13 -1.82 -13.54
N VAL A 35 -1.09 -1.49 -13.93
CA VAL A 35 -1.47 -0.11 -14.29
C VAL A 35 -1.78 0.78 -13.09
N GLY A 36 -1.97 0.20 -11.90
CA GLY A 36 -2.24 0.94 -10.68
C GLY A 36 -2.63 0.03 -9.51
N HIS A 37 -2.54 0.58 -8.31
CA HIS A 37 -2.97 -0.08 -7.08
C HIS A 37 -3.46 0.97 -6.08
N ARG A 38 -4.25 0.54 -5.09
CA ARG A 38 -4.60 1.34 -3.91
C ARG A 38 -4.35 0.49 -2.67
N LEU A 39 -3.54 1.00 -1.76
CA LEU A 39 -3.27 0.35 -0.47
C LEU A 39 -3.48 1.36 0.66
N GLU A 40 -4.34 0.98 1.59
CA GLU A 40 -4.68 1.74 2.79
C GLU A 40 -4.59 0.78 3.98
N LEU A 41 -3.77 1.15 4.95
CA LEU A 41 -3.69 0.51 6.25
C LEU A 41 -4.53 1.30 7.24
N PHE A 42 -5.18 0.61 8.17
CA PHE A 42 -5.92 1.22 9.26
C PHE A 42 -5.30 0.77 10.57
N GLY A 43 -4.85 1.74 11.37
CA GLY A 43 -4.14 1.48 12.62
C GLY A 43 -4.58 2.40 13.75
N ARG A 44 -4.13 2.08 14.96
CA ARG A 44 -4.28 2.90 16.16
C ARG A 44 -2.90 3.09 16.78
N LYS A 45 -2.62 4.28 17.34
CA LYS A 45 -1.38 4.56 18.10
C LYS A 45 -1.31 3.67 19.35
N LEU A 46 -0.13 3.12 19.62
CA LEU A 46 0.14 2.33 20.84
C LEU A 46 0.25 3.21 22.08
#